data_AF-A0AAV2S731-F1
#
_entry.id   AF-A0AAV2S731-F1
#
_cell.length_a   1.000
_cell.length_b   1.000
_cell.length_c   1.000
_cell.angle_alpha   90.00
_cell.angle_beta   90.00
_cell.angle_gamma   90.00
#
_symmetry.space_group_name_H-M   'P 1'
#
loop_
_entity.id
_entity.type
_entity.pdbx_description
1 polymer ?
#
loop_
_entity_poly.entity_id
_entity_poly.type
_entity_poly.pdbx_seq_one_letter_code
_entity_poly.pdbx_strand_id
1 'polypeptide(L)'
;ILGLLQTQSEDTDAGRLVVYGDSNCLDNSHLQKDCFWMLDALLEFTMSGHIPNVFSSNAGAPVTPTADLPAKMENSNLHKHSKVVEHTLGMEQMRPLPPCPTLTVVTPQPLN
;
A
#
# COMPACT_ATOMS: atom_id res chain seq x y z
N ILE A 1 6.94 11.68 1.78
CA ILE A 1 7.69 10.58 2.44
C ILE A 1 8.02 9.52 1.40
N LEU A 2 9.24 9.00 1.39
CA LEU A 2 9.71 7.94 0.49
C LEU A 2 10.42 6.88 1.33
N GLY A 3 10.09 5.61 1.12
CA GLY A 3 10.75 4.46 1.75
C GLY A 3 10.97 3.34 0.75
N LEU A 4 12.13 2.69 0.82
CA LEU A 4 12.50 1.54 -0.01
C LEU A 4 12.87 0.38 0.91
N LEU A 5 12.34 -0.81 0.62
CA LEU A 5 12.59 -2.02 1.37
C LEU A 5 12.84 -3.18 0.41
N GLN A 6 13.90 -3.94 0.67
CA GLN A 6 14.15 -5.24 0.05
C GLN A 6 14.04 -6.32 1.12
N THR A 7 13.24 -7.35 0.86
CA THR A 7 13.07 -8.46 1.81
C THR A 7 14.35 -9.27 1.90
N GLN A 8 14.71 -9.72 3.09
CA GLN A 8 15.87 -10.59 3.27
C GLN A 8 15.45 -12.04 2.99
N SER A 9 15.67 -12.49 1.75
CA SER A 9 15.61 -13.92 1.36
C SER A 9 16.99 -14.38 0.92
N GLU A 10 17.38 -15.60 1.33
CA GLU A 10 18.63 -16.24 0.92
C GLU A 10 18.64 -16.57 -0.60
N ASP A 11 17.45 -16.69 -1.20
CA ASP A 11 17.27 -16.86 -2.64
C ASP A 11 17.35 -15.53 -3.39
N THR A 12 17.83 -15.59 -4.64
CA THR A 12 18.00 -14.46 -5.57
C THR A 12 16.71 -13.69 -5.91
N ASP A 13 15.56 -14.13 -5.41
CA ASP A 13 14.22 -13.58 -5.72
C ASP A 13 13.61 -12.82 -4.53
N ALA A 14 14.41 -11.95 -3.91
CA ALA A 14 13.93 -11.06 -2.86
C ALA A 14 12.89 -10.07 -3.40
N GLY A 15 11.71 -10.06 -2.78
CA GLY A 15 10.68 -9.06 -3.03
C GLY A 15 11.15 -7.65 -2.66
N ARG A 16 10.65 -6.66 -3.39
CA ARG A 16 10.94 -5.24 -3.16
C ARG A 16 9.67 -4.44 -3.00
N LEU A 17 9.64 -3.60 -1.97
CA LEU A 17 8.52 -2.72 -1.62
C LEU A 17 9.00 -1.27 -1.61
N VAL A 18 8.18 -0.40 -2.18
CA VAL A 18 8.37 1.04 -2.14
C VAL A 18 7.12 1.68 -1.55
N VAL A 19 7.31 2.65 -0.66
CA VAL A 19 6.25 3.47 -0.10
C VAL A 19 6.48 4.92 -0.53
N TYR A 20 5.50 5.48 -1.22
CA TYR A 20 5.51 6.86 -1.68
C TYR A 20 4.25 7.59 -1.21
N GLY A 21 4.43 8.70 -0.48
CA GLY A 21 3.35 9.38 0.25
C GLY A 21 2.83 10.67 -0.37
N ASP A 22 2.92 10.82 -1.69
CA ASP A 22 2.36 11.98 -2.40
C ASP A 22 1.68 11.51 -3.70
N SER A 23 0.48 10.93 -3.56
CA SER A 23 -0.29 10.42 -4.71
C SER A 23 -0.63 11.50 -5.73
N ASN A 24 -0.73 12.77 -5.30
CA ASN A 24 -1.11 13.87 -6.17
C ASN A 24 -0.01 14.19 -7.20
N CYS A 25 1.25 13.93 -6.87
CA CYS A 25 2.38 14.10 -7.80
C CYS A 25 2.29 13.12 -9.00
N LEU A 26 1.70 11.94 -8.81
CA LEU A 26 1.53 10.92 -9.86
C LEU A 26 0.18 11.03 -10.58
N ASP A 27 -0.62 12.03 -10.24
CA ASP A 27 -1.90 12.29 -10.86
C ASP A 27 -1.81 13.49 -11.81
N ASN A 28 -2.60 13.45 -12.89
CA ASN A 28 -2.64 14.49 -13.91
C ASN A 28 -3.31 15.79 -13.41
N SER A 29 -3.94 15.75 -12.23
CA SER A 29 -4.72 16.86 -11.68
C SER A 29 -3.89 18.09 -11.29
N HIS A 30 -2.60 17.94 -10.98
CA HIS A 30 -1.71 19.03 -10.53
C HIS A 30 -0.28 18.92 -11.10
N LEU A 31 -0.16 18.77 -12.42
CA LEU A 31 1.12 18.74 -13.19
C LEU A 31 1.89 20.08 -13.19
N GLN A 32 2.08 20.71 -12.04
CA GLN A 32 2.94 21.89 -11.91
C GLN A 32 4.43 21.52 -11.80
N LYS A 33 4.72 20.27 -11.45
CA LYS A 33 6.07 19.72 -11.35
C LYS A 33 6.10 18.34 -11.99
N ASP A 34 7.19 18.01 -12.66
CA ASP A 34 7.41 16.67 -13.21
C ASP A 34 7.79 15.71 -12.07
N CYS A 35 6.94 14.72 -11.83
CA CYS A 35 7.16 13.65 -10.85
C CYS A 35 7.36 12.28 -11.50
N PHE A 36 7.21 12.16 -12.82
CA PHE A 36 7.27 10.88 -13.51
C PHE A 36 8.69 10.31 -13.53
N TRP A 37 9.72 11.16 -13.55
CA TRP A 37 11.10 10.73 -13.37
C TRP A 37 11.30 9.94 -12.08
N MET A 38 10.56 10.30 -11.02
CA MET A 38 10.65 9.60 -9.75
C MET A 38 9.95 8.25 -9.86
N LEU A 39 8.79 8.17 -10.52
CA LEU A 39 8.13 6.89 -10.78
C LEU A 39 9.04 5.92 -11.54
N ASP A 40 9.71 6.38 -12.59
CA ASP A 40 10.69 5.56 -13.34
C ASP A 40 11.81 5.04 -12.43
N ALA A 41 12.36 5.89 -11.58
CA ALA A 41 13.37 5.50 -10.61
C ALA A 41 12.85 4.48 -9.56
N LEU A 42 11.58 4.60 -9.13
CA LEU A 42 10.95 3.60 -8.23
C LEU A 42 10.72 2.26 -8.94
N LEU A 43 10.36 2.28 -10.22
CA LEU A 43 10.20 1.08 -11.05
C LEU A 43 11.53 0.39 -11.27
N GLU A 44 12.60 1.14 -11.57
CA GLU A 44 13.95 0.59 -11.70
C GLU A 44 14.37 -0.18 -10.44
N PHE A 45 14.13 0.40 -9.27
CA PHE A 45 14.39 -0.29 -8.00
C PHE A 45 13.54 -1.54 -7.82
N THR A 46 12.22 -1.47 -8.01
CA THR A 46 11.36 -2.64 -7.79
C THR A 46 11.65 -3.79 -8.77
N MET A 47 12.00 -3.47 -10.02
CA MET A 47 12.30 -4.46 -11.06
C MET A 47 13.71 -5.07 -10.94
N SER A 48 14.73 -4.25 -10.68
CA SER A 48 16.14 -4.69 -10.76
C SER A 48 16.86 -4.76 -9.41
N GLY A 49 16.34 -4.08 -8.38
CA GLY A 49 17.04 -3.89 -7.10
C GLY A 49 18.13 -2.81 -7.13
N HIS A 50 18.41 -2.21 -8.29
CA HIS A 50 19.28 -1.04 -8.36
C HIS A 50 18.63 0.13 -7.63
N ILE A 51 19.37 0.81 -6.74
CA ILE A 51 18.91 2.05 -6.11
C ILE A 51 19.44 3.22 -6.95
N PRO A 52 18.57 3.96 -7.66
CA PRO A 52 18.98 5.12 -8.44
C PRO A 52 19.74 6.15 -7.59
N ASN A 53 20.78 6.74 -8.19
CA ASN A 53 21.65 7.71 -7.51
C ASN A 53 20.89 8.89 -6.91
N VAL A 54 19.78 9.29 -7.52
CA VAL A 54 18.91 10.37 -7.02
C VAL A 54 18.36 10.09 -5.62
N PHE A 55 18.18 8.82 -5.24
CA PHE A 55 17.73 8.45 -3.90
C PHE A 55 18.89 8.34 -2.90
N SER A 56 20.06 7.88 -3.34
CA SER A 56 21.24 7.81 -2.47
C SER A 56 21.82 9.21 -2.17
N SER A 57 21.84 10.11 -3.15
CA SER A 57 22.36 11.48 -3.00
C SER A 57 21.48 12.38 -2.14
N ASN A 58 20.17 12.10 -2.09
CA ASN A 58 19.18 12.87 -1.32
C ASN A 58 18.67 12.09 -0.10
N ALA A 59 19.35 11.01 0.28
CA ALA A 59 18.97 10.23 1.45
C ALA A 59 19.11 11.10 2.71
N GLY A 60 18.00 11.22 3.44
CA GLY A 60 18.01 11.81 4.78
C GLY A 60 18.72 10.90 5.78
N ALA A 61 18.81 11.36 7.04
CA ALA A 61 19.28 10.51 8.12
C ALA A 61 18.42 9.22 8.21
N PRO A 62 19.03 8.05 8.47
CA PRO A 62 18.28 6.81 8.64
C PRO A 62 17.19 6.98 9.71
N VAL A 63 15.96 6.56 9.37
CA VAL A 63 14.87 6.56 10.34
C VAL A 63 15.17 5.47 11.38
N THR A 64 15.29 5.85 12.64
CA THR A 64 15.43 4.89 13.74
C THR A 64 14.18 4.01 13.77
N PRO A 65 14.32 2.67 13.84
CA PRO A 65 13.17 1.78 14.01
C PRO A 65 12.39 2.24 15.23
N THR A 66 11.11 2.58 15.04
CA THR A 66 10.25 2.94 16.16
C THR A 66 10.03 1.68 17.00
N ALA A 67 10.49 1.69 18.25
CA ALA A 67 10.26 0.59 19.19
C ALA A 67 8.77 0.41 19.49
N ASP A 68 8.03 1.51 19.49
CA ASP A 68 6.59 1.53 19.72
C ASP A 68 5.85 1.46 18.38
N LEU A 69 5.12 0.37 18.19
CA LEU A 69 4.22 0.23 17.05
C LEU A 69 3.10 1.28 17.15
N PRO A 70 2.59 1.80 16.01
CA PRO A 70 1.44 2.68 16.03
C PRO A 70 0.27 2.04 16.77
N ALA A 71 -0.13 2.62 17.89
CA ALA A 71 -1.28 2.18 18.66
C ALA A 71 -2.56 2.88 18.16
N LYS A 72 -3.70 2.21 18.34
CA LYS A 72 -5.00 2.84 18.12
C LYS A 72 -5.13 4.03 19.07
N MET A 73 -5.40 5.21 18.52
CA MET A 73 -5.65 6.40 19.33
C MET A 73 -6.83 6.16 20.29
N GLU A 74 -6.64 6.38 21.59
CA GLU A 74 -7.58 6.01 22.66
C GLU A 74 -9.00 6.56 22.42
N ASN A 75 -9.09 7.78 21.87
CA ASN A 75 -10.36 8.46 21.63
C ASN A 75 -10.86 8.38 20.17
N SER A 76 -10.39 7.36 19.41
CA SER A 76 -10.78 7.18 18.01
C SER A 76 -12.17 6.57 17.86
N ASN A 77 -13.07 7.31 17.20
CA ASN A 77 -14.42 6.86 16.85
C ASN A 77 -14.48 6.00 15.58
N LEU A 78 -13.34 5.62 14.98
CA LEU A 78 -13.30 4.87 13.72
C LEU A 78 -14.04 3.52 13.79
N HIS A 79 -14.08 2.90 14.97
CA HIS A 79 -14.82 1.66 15.20
C HIS A 79 -16.31 1.77 14.86
N LYS A 80 -16.93 2.95 15.04
CA LYS A 80 -18.34 3.21 14.71
C LYS A 80 -18.65 3.15 13.21
N HIS A 81 -17.64 3.30 12.36
CA HIS A 81 -17.76 3.22 10.90
C HIS A 81 -17.28 1.88 10.33
N SER A 82 -16.87 0.95 11.20
CA SER A 82 -16.41 -0.37 10.76
C SER A 82 -17.55 -1.13 10.10
N LYS A 83 -17.29 -1.70 8.92
CA LYS A 83 -18.19 -2.66 8.27
C LYS A 83 -17.99 -4.10 8.78
N VAL A 84 -16.98 -4.30 9.63
CA VAL A 84 -16.52 -5.61 10.12
C VAL A 84 -16.98 -5.86 11.56
N VAL A 85 -17.11 -4.81 12.37
CA VAL A 85 -17.53 -4.90 13.77
C VAL A 85 -18.97 -4.41 13.88
N GLU A 86 -19.79 -5.16 14.61
CA GLU A 86 -21.17 -4.80 14.93
C GLU A 86 -21.31 -4.62 16.44
N HIS A 87 -22.03 -3.57 16.85
CA HIS A 87 -22.31 -3.29 18.25
C HIS A 87 -23.71 -3.79 18.60
N THR A 88 -23.80 -5.00 19.16
CA THR A 88 -25.05 -5.57 19.68
C THR A 88 -25.05 -5.46 21.21
N LEU A 89 -26.01 -4.74 21.78
CA LEU A 89 -26.17 -4.57 23.24
C LEU A 89 -24.89 -4.14 23.99
N GLY A 90 -24.05 -3.30 23.38
CA GLY A 90 -22.81 -2.82 23.99
C GLY A 90 -21.64 -3.81 23.94
N MET A 91 -21.80 -4.96 23.28
CA MET A 91 -20.71 -5.89 22.98
C MET A 91 -20.22 -5.67 21.55
N GLU A 92 -18.91 -5.54 21.37
CA GLU A 92 -18.28 -5.57 20.04
C GLU A 92 -18.22 -7.02 19.54
N GLN A 93 -18.91 -7.32 18.45
CA GLN A 93 -18.87 -8.63 17.80
C GLN A 93 -18.41 -8.50 16.36
N MET A 94 -17.66 -9.48 15.86
CA MET A 94 -17.32 -9.55 14.44
C MET A 94 -18.58 -9.92 13.65
N ARG A 95 -18.86 -9.16 12.59
CA ARG A 95 -19.94 -9.45 11.67
C ARG A 95 -19.66 -10.78 10.94
N PRO A 96 -20.63 -11.70 10.83
CA PRO A 96 -20.46 -12.90 10.04
C PRO A 96 -20.22 -12.55 8.56
N LEU A 97 -19.32 -13.28 7.91
CA LEU A 97 -19.09 -13.11 6.48
C LEU A 97 -20.35 -13.52 5.71
N PRO A 98 -20.77 -12.73 4.69
CA PRO A 98 -21.85 -13.17 3.81
C PRO A 98 -21.43 -14.44 3.06
N PRO A 99 -22.38 -15.31 2.69
CA PRO A 99 -22.07 -16.48 1.89
C PRO A 99 -21.48 -16.05 0.53
N CYS A 100 -20.52 -16.83 0.04
CA CYS A 100 -19.91 -16.58 -1.26
C CYS A 100 -20.99 -16.60 -2.35
N PRO A 101 -21.07 -15.57 -3.22
CA PRO A 101 -22.02 -15.59 -4.33
C PRO A 101 -21.69 -16.75 -5.26
N THR A 102 -22.71 -17.50 -5.67
CA THR A 102 -22.58 -18.53 -6.69
C THR A 102 -22.47 -17.86 -8.05
N LEU A 103 -21.32 -18.00 -8.71
CA LEU A 103 -21.13 -17.49 -10.06
C LEU A 103 -21.92 -18.37 -11.04
N THR A 104 -22.91 -17.80 -11.70
CA THR A 104 -23.56 -18.42 -12.85
C THR A 104 -22.66 -18.25 -14.07
N VAL A 105 -22.07 -19.35 -14.55
CA VAL A 105 -21.28 -19.33 -15.79
C VAL A 105 -22.21 -18.95 -16.95
N VAL A 106 -21.87 -17.88 -17.66
CA VAL A 106 -22.61 -17.46 -18.85
C VAL A 106 -22.18 -18.32 -20.03
N THR A 107 -23.11 -18.75 -20.87
CA THR A 107 -22.80 -19.42 -22.13
C THR A 107 -22.16 -18.42 -23.09
N PRO A 108 -20.93 -18.64 -23.57
CA PRO A 108 -20.28 -17.73 -24.50
C PRO A 108 -21.07 -17.68 -25.82
N GLN A 109 -21.44 -16.47 -26.23
CA GLN A 109 -22.12 -16.24 -27.50
C GLN A 109 -21.13 -15.60 -28.48
N PRO A 110 -20.77 -16.27 -29.59
CA PRO A 110 -19.84 -15.71 -30.56
C PRO A 110 -20.46 -14.47 -31.23
N LEU A 111 -19.66 -13.43 -31.39
CA LEU A 111 -19.98 -12.31 -32.27
C LEU A 111 -19.66 -12.76 -33.69
N ASN A 112 -20.71 -12.92 -34.51
CA ASN A 112 -20.59 -13.08 -35.96
C ASN A 112 -20.11 -11.78 -36.60
#